data_AF-A0A067MRU5-F1
#
_entry.id   AF-A0A067MRU5-F1
#
_cell.length_a   1.000
_cell.length_b   1.000
_cell.length_c   1.000
_cell.angle_alpha   90.00
_cell.angle_beta   90.00
_cell.angle_gamma   90.00
#
_symmetry.space_group_name_H-M   'P 1'
#
loop_
_entity.id
_entity.type
_entity.pdbx_description
1 polymer ?
#
loop_
_entity_poly.entity_id
_entity_poly.type
_entity_poly.pdbx_seq_one_letter_code
_entity_poly.pdbx_strand_id
1 'polypeptide(L)'
;YAAQASIDIMTFDSLDELIGSKPPKLSKMGYFFPDALTDDSRSVLRLSTKFGVLLTRILQLLFKAIEPKFGVNGPRFHVGGGCYDPHACADVVRRAIGL
;
A
#
# COMPACT_ATOMS: atom_id res chain seq x y z
N TYR A 1 17.76 -2.24 -10.27
CA TYR A 1 16.90 -2.50 -11.43
C TYR A 1 15.86 -1.40 -11.64
N ALA A 2 14.79 -1.31 -10.84
CA ALA A 2 13.73 -0.30 -11.02
C ALA A 2 14.24 1.16 -11.15
N ALA A 3 15.11 1.58 -10.23
CA ALA A 3 15.72 2.92 -10.27
C ALA A 3 16.65 3.15 -11.48
N GLN A 4 17.25 2.09 -12.05
CA GLN A 4 18.06 2.20 -13.28
C GLN A 4 17.16 2.32 -14.52
N ALA A 5 15.92 1.81 -14.43
CA ALA A 5 14.90 1.89 -15.46
C ALA A 5 13.99 3.13 -15.32
N SER A 6 14.33 4.07 -14.41
CA SER A 6 13.52 5.27 -14.12
C SER A 6 12.07 4.95 -13.69
N ILE A 7 11.89 3.82 -12.97
CA ILE A 7 10.61 3.49 -12.34
C ILE A 7 10.58 4.15 -10.96
N ASP A 8 9.72 5.15 -10.88
CA ASP A 8 9.66 6.15 -9.80
C ASP A 8 8.40 6.01 -8.94
N ILE A 9 7.74 4.85 -8.98
CA ILE A 9 6.56 4.56 -8.16
C ILE A 9 6.71 3.15 -7.61
N MET A 10 6.51 3.01 -6.30
CA MET A 10 6.50 1.71 -5.63
C MET A 10 5.46 1.67 -4.50
N THR A 11 5.20 0.47 -3.99
CA THR A 11 4.35 0.20 -2.83
C THR A 11 5.17 -0.44 -1.72
N PHE A 12 4.78 -0.31 -0.46
CA PHE A 12 5.50 -0.94 0.65
C PHE A 12 4.61 -1.29 1.86
N ASP A 13 4.45 -2.55 2.26
CA ASP A 13 3.51 -2.91 3.35
C ASP A 13 4.19 -3.12 4.71
N SER A 14 5.51 -2.94 4.76
CA SER A 14 6.31 -3.19 5.95
C SER A 14 7.40 -2.15 6.18
N LEU A 15 7.90 -2.11 7.42
CA LEU A 15 9.05 -1.28 7.78
C LEU A 15 10.32 -1.74 7.07
N ASP A 16 10.50 -3.05 6.87
CA ASP A 16 11.70 -3.60 6.23
C ASP A 16 11.76 -3.20 4.76
N GLU A 17 10.62 -3.20 4.05
CA GLU A 17 10.55 -2.68 2.68
C GLU A 17 10.86 -1.17 2.64
N LEU A 18 10.32 -0.40 3.59
CA LEU A 18 10.57 1.04 3.68
C LEU A 18 12.06 1.35 3.94
N ILE A 19 12.69 0.67 4.92
CA ILE A 19 14.09 0.87 5.31
C ILE A 19 15.04 0.33 4.24
N GLY A 20 14.71 -0.82 3.63
CA GLY A 20 15.49 -1.43 2.56
C GLY A 20 15.44 -0.64 1.25
N SER A 21 14.38 0.15 1.06
CA SER A 21 14.25 1.03 -0.10
C SER A 21 15.18 2.24 0.03
N LYS A 22 15.89 2.60 -1.05
CA LYS A 22 16.67 3.83 -1.09
C LYS A 22 15.75 4.99 -1.42
N PRO A 23 15.87 6.15 -0.74
CA PRO A 23 15.12 7.33 -1.11
C PRO A 23 15.39 7.70 -2.57
N PRO A 24 14.34 8.07 -3.29
CA PRO A 24 14.41 8.63 -4.64
C PRO A 24 15.46 9.73 -4.74
N LYS A 25 16.17 9.80 -5.86
CA LYS A 25 16.96 11.00 -6.16
C LYS A 25 16.07 12.21 -6.48
N LEU A 26 14.84 11.99 -6.96
CA LEU A 26 13.85 13.02 -7.24
C LEU A 26 12.74 13.02 -6.19
N SER A 27 12.51 14.18 -5.58
CA SER A 27 11.46 14.48 -4.58
C SER A 27 10.01 14.29 -5.07
N LYS A 28 9.79 13.67 -6.23
CA LYS A 28 8.47 13.38 -6.83
C LYS A 28 8.08 11.90 -6.78
N MET A 29 8.96 11.03 -6.30
CA MET A 29 8.67 9.59 -6.21
C MET A 29 7.64 9.34 -5.11
N GLY A 30 6.53 8.76 -5.52
CA GLY A 30 5.43 8.40 -4.66
C GLY A 30 5.55 6.96 -4.19
N TYR A 31 5.61 6.79 -2.89
CA TYR A 31 5.38 5.52 -2.25
C TYR A 31 3.90 5.47 -1.91
N PHE A 32 3.23 4.45 -2.42
CA PHE A 32 1.88 4.14 -1.99
C PHE A 32 1.98 3.23 -0.78
N PHE A 33 1.25 3.56 0.28
CA PHE A 33 1.05 2.62 1.36
C PHE A 33 0.04 1.58 0.89
N PRO A 34 0.37 0.28 0.98
CA PRO A 34 -0.59 -0.79 0.87
C PRO A 34 -1.62 -0.61 1.97
N ASP A 35 -2.85 -0.89 1.57
CA ASP A 35 -4.01 -0.64 2.38
C ASP A 35 -4.11 -1.51 3.63
N ALA A 36 -4.96 -0.99 4.51
CA ALA A 36 -5.66 -1.72 5.54
C ALA A 36 -6.10 -3.08 4.98
N LEU A 37 -5.64 -4.15 5.62
CA LEU A 37 -6.02 -5.54 5.34
C LEU A 37 -7.51 -5.63 4.96
N THR A 38 -7.78 -5.88 3.68
CA THR A 38 -9.12 -5.88 3.11
C THR A 38 -9.78 -7.24 3.32
N ASP A 39 -11.09 -7.26 3.56
CA ASP A 39 -11.84 -8.51 3.55
C ASP A 39 -11.94 -9.03 2.11
N ASP A 40 -11.07 -9.98 1.75
CA ASP A 40 -11.07 -10.68 0.47
C ASP A 40 -11.65 -12.10 0.60
N SER A 41 -12.49 -12.36 1.62
CA SER A 41 -13.12 -13.66 1.83
C SER A 41 -13.96 -14.13 0.64
N ARG A 42 -14.48 -13.19 -0.15
CA ARG A 42 -15.29 -13.36 -1.36
C ARG A 42 -14.47 -13.32 -2.66
N SER A 43 -13.21 -13.74 -2.58
CA SER A 43 -12.30 -13.80 -3.71
C SER A 43 -11.72 -15.19 -3.88
N VAL A 44 -11.49 -15.57 -5.14
CA VAL A 44 -10.86 -16.85 -5.50
C VAL A 44 -9.43 -16.90 -4.96
N LEU A 45 -8.68 -15.80 -5.13
CA LEU A 45 -7.34 -15.65 -4.61
C LEU A 45 -7.33 -14.59 -3.50
N ARG A 46 -7.11 -15.05 -2.28
CA ARG A 46 -6.94 -14.22 -1.09
C ARG A 46 -5.49 -13.76 -1.00
N LEU A 47 -5.27 -12.47 -1.17
CA LEU A 47 -3.94 -11.86 -1.11
C LEU A 47 -3.70 -11.11 0.21
N SER A 48 -4.75 -10.83 0.98
CA SER A 48 -4.70 -10.17 2.30
C SER A 48 -3.89 -10.93 3.36
N THR A 49 -3.65 -12.22 3.15
CA THR A 49 -2.83 -13.07 4.03
C THR A 49 -1.33 -12.86 3.84
N LYS A 50 -0.92 -12.30 2.68
CA LYS A 50 0.48 -12.09 2.32
C LYS A 50 0.85 -10.62 2.22
N PHE A 51 -0.07 -9.79 1.75
CA PHE A 51 0.17 -8.39 1.45
C PHE A 51 -0.77 -7.48 2.23
N GLY A 52 -0.34 -6.23 2.38
CA GLY A 52 -1.12 -5.20 3.06
C GLY A 52 -0.74 -5.06 4.53
N VAL A 53 -1.24 -4.01 5.15
CA VAL A 53 -0.90 -3.63 6.52
C VAL A 53 -2.16 -3.53 7.35
N LEU A 54 -2.09 -3.84 8.65
CA LEU A 54 -3.21 -3.56 9.54
C LEU A 54 -3.42 -2.04 9.67
N LEU A 55 -4.68 -1.59 9.73
CA LEU A 55 -5.03 -0.17 9.91
C LEU A 55 -4.30 0.46 11.11
N THR A 56 -4.12 -0.30 12.20
CA THR A 56 -3.40 0.11 13.40
C THR A 56 -1.91 0.39 13.18
N ARG A 57 -1.31 -0.14 12.12
CA ARG A 57 0.11 0.04 11.76
C ARG A 57 0.34 1.06 10.66
N ILE A 58 -0.70 1.52 9.96
CA ILE A 58 -0.59 2.51 8.87
C ILE A 58 0.06 3.79 9.38
N LEU A 59 -0.39 4.33 10.51
CA LEU A 59 0.18 5.55 11.09
C LEU A 59 1.67 5.40 11.42
N GLN A 60 2.07 4.25 11.95
CA GLN A 60 3.49 3.98 12.25
C GLN A 60 4.34 3.98 10.98
N LEU A 61 3.87 3.32 9.91
CA LEU A 61 4.58 3.32 8.64
C LEU A 61 4.63 4.73 8.03
N LEU A 62 3.54 5.51 8.12
CA LEU A 62 3.47 6.90 7.65
C LEU A 62 4.52 7.77 8.34
N PHE A 63 4.58 7.72 9.67
CA PHE A 63 5.62 8.45 10.41
C PHE A 63 7.03 8.03 10.00
N LYS A 64 7.25 6.73 9.80
CA LYS A 64 8.56 6.24 9.38
C LYS A 64 8.94 6.63 7.97
N ALA A 65 7.97 6.92 7.09
CA ALA A 65 8.24 7.38 5.73
C ALA A 65 8.58 8.87 5.66
N ILE A 66 8.23 9.65 6.69
CA ILE A 66 8.58 11.07 6.78
C ILE A 66 10.08 11.25 7.02
N GLU A 67 10.70 10.45 7.91
CA GLU A 67 12.13 10.58 8.27
C GLU A 67 13.08 10.55 7.05
N PRO A 68 12.92 9.64 6.07
CA PRO A 68 13.79 9.52 4.90
C PRO A 68 13.35 10.44 3.76
N LYS A 69 12.32 11.28 3.96
CA LYS A 69 11.67 12.12 2.94
C LYS A 69 11.13 11.32 1.75
N PHE A 70 10.55 10.15 2.02
CA PHE A 70 9.80 9.46 0.98
C PHE A 70 8.56 10.29 0.63
N GLY A 71 8.36 10.59 -0.66
CA GLY A 71 7.11 11.18 -1.12
C GLY A 71 6.01 10.16 -0.91
N VAL A 72 5.01 10.47 -0.11
CA VAL A 72 3.89 9.55 0.16
C VAL A 72 2.74 9.95 -0.73
N ASN A 73 2.33 9.04 -1.61
CA ASN A 73 1.08 9.14 -2.34
C ASN A 73 0.02 8.28 -1.63
N GLY A 74 -1.26 8.52 -1.93
CA GLY A 74 -2.40 7.93 -1.21
C GLY A 74 -2.41 6.39 -1.09
N PRO A 75 -3.46 5.82 -0.47
CA PRO A 75 -3.55 4.38 -0.26
C PRO A 75 -3.70 3.58 -1.57
N ARG A 76 -3.26 2.31 -1.56
CA ARG A 76 -3.44 1.32 -2.64
C ARG A 76 -3.95 -0.02 -2.10
N PHE A 77 -5.08 -0.47 -2.64
CA PHE A 77 -5.75 -1.70 -2.21
C PHE A 77 -5.92 -2.72 -3.35
N HIS A 78 -6.19 -3.96 -2.95
CA HIS A 78 -6.75 -5.00 -3.81
C HIS A 78 -7.93 -5.65 -3.07
N VAL A 79 -8.91 -6.23 -3.77
CA VAL A 79 -10.08 -6.91 -3.16
C VAL A 79 -10.05 -8.44 -3.29
N GLY A 80 -9.01 -8.96 -3.91
CA GLY A 80 -8.72 -10.36 -4.19
C GLY A 80 -8.73 -10.64 -5.68
N GLY A 81 -7.99 -11.66 -6.09
CA GLY A 81 -8.06 -12.14 -7.47
C GLY A 81 -9.39 -12.88 -7.67
N GLY A 82 -10.14 -12.50 -8.72
CA GLY A 82 -11.44 -13.10 -8.98
C GLY A 82 -12.48 -12.82 -7.89
N CYS A 83 -12.48 -11.61 -7.33
CA CYS A 83 -13.53 -11.17 -6.41
C CYS A 83 -14.90 -11.20 -7.10
N TYR A 84 -15.88 -11.85 -6.47
CA TYR A 84 -17.25 -11.94 -6.98
C TYR A 84 -18.25 -11.11 -6.17
N ASP A 85 -17.76 -10.31 -5.23
CA ASP A 85 -18.56 -9.33 -4.51
C ASP A 85 -18.52 -7.96 -5.22
N PRO A 86 -19.64 -7.48 -5.78
CA PRO A 86 -19.68 -6.19 -6.46
C PRO A 86 -19.46 -4.99 -5.51
N HIS A 87 -19.61 -5.19 -4.20
CA HIS A 87 -19.46 -4.12 -3.20
C HIS A 87 -18.06 -4.03 -2.59
N ALA A 88 -17.21 -5.04 -2.77
CA ALA A 88 -15.90 -5.10 -2.13
C ALA A 88 -15.04 -3.87 -2.42
N CYS A 89 -15.00 -3.40 -3.68
CA CYS A 89 -14.22 -2.22 -4.04
C CYS A 89 -14.74 -0.95 -3.36
N ALA A 90 -16.06 -0.75 -3.34
CA ALA A 90 -16.68 0.41 -2.70
C ALA A 90 -16.44 0.42 -1.19
N ASP A 91 -16.51 -0.73 -0.53
CA ASP A 91 -16.27 -0.87 0.90
C ASP A 91 -14.82 -0.55 1.28
N VAL A 92 -13.86 -0.98 0.45
CA VAL A 92 -12.46 -0.62 0.67
C VAL A 92 -12.22 0.88 0.47
N VAL A 93 -12.81 1.50 -0.56
CA VAL A 93 -12.70 2.95 -0.77
C VAL A 93 -13.25 3.72 0.43
N ARG A 94 -14.41 3.34 0.97
CA ARG A 94 -15.01 3.98 2.16
C ARG A 94 -14.06 3.92 3.36
N ARG A 95 -13.54 2.74 3.67
CA ARG A 95 -12.59 2.54 4.77
C ARG A 95 -11.31 3.36 4.60
N ALA A 96 -10.80 3.46 3.37
CA ALA A 96 -9.58 4.21 3.06
C ALA A 96 -9.72 5.72 3.32
N ILE A 97 -10.93 6.27 3.17
CA ILE A 97 -11.23 7.68 3.46
C ILE A 97 -11.83 7.90 4.86
N GLY A 98 -11.94 6.86 5.69
CA GLY A 98 -12.47 6.93 7.05
C GLY A 98 -14.00 6.99 7.14
N LEU A 99 -14.72 6.49 6.13
CA LEU A 99 -16.18 6.36 6.07
C LEU A 99 -16.66 4.92 6.25
#